data_AF-A0A498E7S0-F1
#
_entry.id   AF-A0A498E7S0-F1
#
_cell.length_a   1.000
_cell.length_b   1.000
_cell.length_c   1.000
_cell.angle_alpha   90.00
_cell.angle_beta   90.00
_cell.angle_gamma   90.00
#
_symmetry.space_group_name_H-M   'P 1'
#
loop_
_entity.id
_entity.type
_entity.pdbx_description
1 polymer ?
#
loop_
_entity_poly.entity_id
_entity_poly.type
_entity_poly.pdbx_seq_one_letter_code
_entity_poly.pdbx_strand_id
1 'polypeptide(L)'
;MAILPEGFALPPLPYLVALVAGLVGVGVGLTRTRPTVTPAHVLALVPWMVSGSALHVLYVVGALPPAVEPLAGTPAVYLSVAVVAGATWLALDAADLASPQTLAAPGLLVAAGLAGFALFAGLAAGTLSVAWPGLALVAAVVVTPLTWRVVTRLAPEAAAAGSLGLLALFGHALDALSTAVGVDVLGFGERTPLSRVILDAAAALPTAEVIGVGWLFVLVKLAVAGFVVALLADYVREDPTEGSLLLGLVAAVGLGPGVHNLLLFAIAG
;
A
#
# COMPACT_ATOMS: atom_id res chain seq x y z
N MET A 1 2.61 26.41 2.71
CA MET A 1 2.70 24.93 2.77
C MET A 1 1.89 24.37 1.63
N ALA A 2 2.48 23.49 0.80
CA ALA A 2 1.69 22.69 -0.12
C ALA A 2 0.79 21.76 0.70
N ILE A 3 -0.50 21.68 0.35
CA ILE A 3 -1.47 20.79 1.00
C ILE A 3 -1.34 19.36 0.45
N LEU A 4 -0.83 19.23 -0.78
CA LEU A 4 -0.67 17.96 -1.48
C LEU A 4 0.79 17.49 -1.44
N PRO A 5 1.04 16.16 -1.44
CA PRO A 5 2.39 15.61 -1.56
C PRO A 5 3.08 16.06 -2.85
N GLU A 6 4.40 16.20 -2.80
CA GLU A 6 5.20 16.44 -4.00
C GLU A 6 5.09 15.27 -4.98
N GLY A 7 4.85 15.57 -6.27
CA GLY A 7 4.61 14.57 -7.32
C GLY A 7 3.13 14.25 -7.57
N PHE A 8 2.20 14.84 -6.80
CA PHE A 8 0.77 14.76 -7.11
C PHE A 8 0.44 15.59 -8.35
N ALA A 9 0.09 14.92 -9.44
CA ALA A 9 -0.32 15.57 -10.68
C ALA A 9 -1.40 14.73 -11.38
N LEU A 10 -2.45 15.38 -11.86
CA LEU A 10 -3.43 14.71 -12.69
C LEU A 10 -2.79 14.32 -14.03
N PRO A 11 -3.09 13.13 -14.56
CA PRO A 11 -2.58 12.73 -15.86
C PRO A 11 -3.22 13.59 -16.97
N PRO A 12 -2.67 13.59 -18.19
CA PRO A 12 -3.26 14.30 -19.31
C PRO A 12 -4.73 13.91 -19.51
N LEU A 13 -5.55 14.87 -19.96
CA LEU A 13 -7.01 14.73 -20.00
C LEU A 13 -7.51 13.41 -20.63
N PRO A 14 -6.95 12.89 -21.75
CA PRO A 14 -7.40 11.61 -22.31
C PRO A 14 -7.25 10.43 -21.34
N TYR A 15 -6.15 10.37 -20.59
CA TYR A 15 -5.90 9.34 -19.58
C TYR A 15 -6.84 9.50 -18.39
N LEU A 16 -7.06 10.73 -17.93
CA LEU A 16 -7.99 10.99 -16.84
C LEU A 16 -9.41 10.55 -17.18
N VAL A 17 -9.89 10.88 -18.39
CA VAL A 17 -11.22 10.47 -18.87
C VAL A 17 -11.31 8.95 -18.94
N ALA A 18 -10.29 8.27 -19.49
CA ALA A 18 -10.25 6.81 -19.55
C ALA A 18 -10.28 6.16 -18.16
N LEU A 19 -9.51 6.68 -17.21
CA LEU A 19 -9.47 6.18 -15.82
C LEU A 19 -10.81 6.37 -15.13
N VAL A 20 -11.44 7.54 -15.26
CA VAL A 20 -12.76 7.81 -14.67
C VAL A 20 -13.82 6.91 -15.30
N ALA A 21 -13.82 6.77 -16.63
CA ALA A 21 -14.76 5.89 -17.33
C ALA A 21 -14.57 4.42 -16.91
N GLY A 22 -13.32 3.96 -16.79
CA GLY A 22 -12.99 2.64 -16.29
C GLY A 22 -13.47 2.42 -14.86
N LEU A 23 -13.25 3.39 -13.97
CA LEU A 23 -13.67 3.30 -12.56
C LEU A 23 -15.19 3.26 -12.44
N VAL A 24 -15.90 4.11 -13.19
CA VAL A 24 -17.36 4.10 -13.25
C VAL A 24 -17.86 2.77 -13.82
N GLY A 25 -17.27 2.27 -14.89
CA GLY A 25 -17.64 0.99 -15.51
C GLY A 25 -17.47 -0.19 -14.54
N VAL A 26 -16.33 -0.26 -13.86
CA VAL A 26 -16.07 -1.29 -12.83
C VAL A 26 -17.02 -1.13 -11.66
N GLY A 27 -17.23 0.09 -11.14
CA GLY A 27 -18.14 0.34 -10.02
C GLY A 27 -19.59 -0.05 -10.36
N VAL A 28 -20.07 0.31 -11.55
CA VAL A 28 -21.40 -0.10 -12.04
C VAL A 28 -21.47 -1.61 -12.23
N GLY A 29 -20.43 -2.24 -12.75
CA GLY A 29 -20.35 -3.70 -12.90
C GLY A 29 -20.48 -4.39 -11.54
N LEU A 30 -19.63 -4.04 -10.58
CA LEU A 30 -19.59 -4.68 -9.25
C LEU A 30 -20.88 -4.46 -8.46
N THR A 31 -21.49 -3.28 -8.57
CA THR A 31 -22.78 -3.00 -7.90
C THR A 31 -23.96 -3.75 -8.52
N ARG A 32 -23.89 -4.08 -9.82
CA ARG A 32 -24.92 -4.84 -10.54
C ARG A 32 -24.77 -6.35 -10.38
N THR A 33 -23.55 -6.87 -10.50
CA THR A 33 -23.32 -8.33 -10.39
C THR A 33 -23.20 -8.79 -8.95
N ARG A 34 -22.78 -7.88 -8.03
CA ARG A 34 -22.61 -8.15 -6.59
C ARG A 34 -21.83 -9.45 -6.36
N PRO A 35 -20.59 -9.54 -6.86
CA PRO A 35 -19.79 -10.73 -6.70
C PRO A 35 -19.59 -11.04 -5.22
N THR A 36 -19.38 -12.31 -4.89
CA THR A 36 -19.16 -12.71 -3.50
C THR A 36 -17.90 -12.03 -2.95
N VAL A 37 -18.02 -11.34 -1.82
CA VAL A 37 -16.90 -10.73 -1.12
C VAL A 37 -16.69 -11.43 0.21
N THR A 38 -15.49 -11.93 0.42
CA THR A 38 -15.05 -12.47 1.71
C THR A 38 -13.69 -11.88 2.07
N PRO A 39 -13.23 -12.02 3.32
CA PRO A 39 -11.87 -11.60 3.69
C PRO A 39 -10.79 -12.19 2.78
N ALA A 40 -10.97 -13.41 2.26
CA ALA A 40 -10.05 -14.02 1.31
C ALA A 40 -10.02 -13.29 -0.04
N HIS A 41 -11.16 -12.80 -0.53
CA HIS A 41 -11.19 -11.99 -1.76
C HIS A 41 -10.48 -10.65 -1.57
N VAL A 42 -10.63 -10.02 -0.41
CA VAL A 42 -9.92 -8.77 -0.10
C VAL A 42 -8.41 -9.02 0.02
N LEU A 43 -7.99 -10.12 0.65
CA LEU A 43 -6.59 -10.54 0.67
C LEU A 43 -6.03 -10.84 -0.73
N ALA A 44 -6.86 -11.37 -1.63
CA ALA A 44 -6.49 -11.60 -3.03
C ALA A 44 -6.21 -10.31 -3.81
N LEU A 45 -6.58 -9.14 -3.29
CA LEU A 45 -6.23 -7.84 -3.86
C LEU A 45 -4.81 -7.38 -3.51
N VAL A 46 -4.15 -8.00 -2.53
CA VAL A 46 -2.79 -7.63 -2.09
C VAL A 46 -1.77 -7.61 -3.23
N PRO A 47 -1.68 -8.64 -4.10
CA PRO A 47 -0.76 -8.60 -5.25
C PRO A 47 -1.05 -7.45 -6.23
N TRP A 48 -2.31 -7.03 -6.36
CA TRP A 48 -2.66 -5.86 -7.17
C TRP A 48 -2.16 -4.57 -6.53
N MET A 49 -2.27 -4.42 -5.21
CA MET A 49 -1.70 -3.28 -4.47
C MET A 49 -0.17 -3.20 -4.64
N VAL A 50 0.51 -4.36 -4.57
CA VAL A 50 1.96 -4.48 -4.83
C VAL A 50 2.28 -4.08 -6.27
N SER A 51 1.48 -4.51 -7.24
CA SER A 51 1.64 -4.14 -8.65
C SER A 51 1.59 -2.63 -8.86
N GLY A 52 0.66 -1.94 -8.20
CA GLY A 52 0.59 -0.47 -8.23
C GLY A 52 1.85 0.20 -7.69
N SER A 53 2.37 -0.32 -6.59
CA SER A 53 3.59 0.20 -5.97
C SER A 53 4.80 0.00 -6.89
N ALA A 54 4.97 -1.19 -7.46
CA ALA A 54 6.04 -1.50 -8.40
C ALA A 54 5.94 -0.66 -9.68
N LEU A 55 4.72 -0.48 -10.22
CA LEU A 55 4.47 0.37 -11.38
C LEU A 55 4.84 1.83 -11.09
N HIS A 56 4.49 2.34 -9.90
CA HIS A 56 4.87 3.69 -9.48
C HIS A 56 6.38 3.84 -9.29
N VAL A 57 7.08 2.83 -8.80
CA VAL A 57 8.55 2.85 -8.72
C VAL A 57 9.17 2.99 -10.11
N LEU A 58 8.68 2.22 -11.09
CA LEU A 58 9.14 2.31 -12.48
C LEU A 58 8.86 3.69 -13.10
N TYR A 59 7.75 4.33 -12.74
CA TYR A 59 7.47 5.72 -13.09
C TYR A 59 8.51 6.68 -12.49
N VAL A 60 8.80 6.55 -11.19
CA VAL A 60 9.76 7.43 -10.49
C VAL A 60 11.17 7.34 -11.08
N VAL A 61 11.60 6.15 -11.51
CA VAL A 61 12.93 5.97 -12.14
C VAL A 61 12.93 6.18 -13.66
N GLY A 62 11.81 6.59 -14.25
CA GLY A 62 11.71 6.86 -15.69
C GLY A 62 11.85 5.63 -16.58
N ALA A 63 11.51 4.44 -16.06
CA ALA A 63 11.65 3.17 -16.76
C ALA A 63 10.36 2.70 -17.49
N LEU A 64 9.36 3.58 -17.61
CA LEU A 64 8.10 3.27 -18.30
C LEU A 64 8.08 3.83 -19.73
N PRO A 65 7.43 3.10 -20.67
CA PRO A 65 7.15 3.67 -21.99
C PRO A 65 6.23 4.89 -21.89
N PRO A 66 6.35 5.88 -22.80
CA PRO A 66 5.56 7.11 -22.77
C PRO A 66 4.04 6.88 -22.77
N ALA A 67 3.57 5.77 -23.34
CA ALA A 67 2.15 5.43 -23.39
C ALA A 67 1.60 4.97 -22.02
N VAL A 68 2.44 4.40 -21.15
CA VAL A 68 2.05 3.83 -19.85
C VAL A 68 2.37 4.79 -18.71
N GLU A 69 3.42 5.59 -18.86
CA GLU A 69 3.91 6.53 -17.85
C GLU A 69 2.80 7.37 -17.18
N PRO A 70 1.82 7.97 -17.91
CA PRO A 70 0.77 8.76 -17.26
C PRO A 70 -0.19 7.97 -16.37
N LEU A 71 -0.27 6.64 -16.52
CA LEU A 71 -1.10 5.76 -15.71
C LEU A 71 -0.44 5.39 -14.37
N ALA A 72 0.85 5.70 -14.21
CA ALA A 72 1.69 5.23 -13.11
C ALA A 72 2.09 6.34 -12.13
N GLY A 73 1.78 7.61 -12.42
CA GLY A 73 1.95 8.73 -11.48
C GLY A 73 0.89 8.75 -10.37
N THR A 74 1.06 9.57 -9.34
CA THR A 74 0.05 9.76 -8.28
C THR A 74 -0.87 10.94 -8.60
N PRO A 75 -2.21 10.79 -8.49
CA PRO A 75 -2.96 9.65 -7.95
C PRO A 75 -3.34 8.57 -9.00
N ALA A 76 -2.97 8.74 -10.27
CA ALA A 76 -3.40 7.90 -11.39
C ALA A 76 -3.16 6.39 -11.16
N VAL A 77 -2.04 6.00 -10.56
CA VAL A 77 -1.68 4.60 -10.32
C VAL A 77 -2.70 3.85 -9.46
N TYR A 78 -3.28 4.52 -8.46
CA TYR A 78 -4.33 3.93 -7.62
C TYR A 78 -5.58 3.63 -8.45
N LEU A 79 -5.96 4.56 -9.34
CA LEU A 79 -7.10 4.40 -10.23
C LEU A 79 -6.84 3.31 -11.27
N SER A 80 -5.66 3.32 -11.89
CA SER A 80 -5.25 2.32 -12.89
C SER A 80 -5.35 0.91 -12.33
N VAL A 81 -4.77 0.67 -11.15
CA VAL A 81 -4.76 -0.64 -10.52
C VAL A 81 -6.16 -1.04 -10.06
N ALA A 82 -6.95 -0.11 -9.51
CA ALA A 82 -8.34 -0.38 -9.13
C ALA A 82 -9.19 -0.79 -10.35
N VAL A 83 -9.02 -0.11 -11.49
CA VAL A 83 -9.70 -0.44 -12.74
C VAL A 83 -9.28 -1.82 -13.23
N VAL A 84 -7.98 -2.12 -13.29
CA VAL A 84 -7.50 -3.42 -13.79
C VAL A 84 -7.91 -4.57 -12.86
N ALA A 85 -7.76 -4.41 -11.54
CA ALA A 85 -8.14 -5.42 -10.57
C ALA A 85 -9.66 -5.67 -10.58
N GLY A 86 -10.46 -4.61 -10.60
CA GLY A 86 -11.91 -4.71 -10.64
C GLY A 86 -12.45 -5.23 -11.97
N ALA A 87 -11.85 -4.86 -13.11
CA ALA A 87 -12.20 -5.43 -14.41
C ALA A 87 -11.83 -6.93 -14.48
N THR A 88 -10.69 -7.32 -13.91
CA THR A 88 -10.30 -8.73 -13.80
C THR A 88 -11.29 -9.51 -12.94
N TRP A 89 -11.71 -8.94 -11.81
CA TRP A 89 -12.74 -9.53 -10.96
C TRP A 89 -14.05 -9.73 -11.73
N LEU A 90 -14.55 -8.70 -12.41
CA LEU A 90 -15.77 -8.78 -13.21
C LEU A 90 -15.67 -9.80 -14.35
N ALA A 91 -14.51 -9.91 -15.01
CA ALA A 91 -14.30 -10.91 -16.06
C ALA A 91 -14.30 -12.34 -15.50
N LEU A 92 -13.68 -12.56 -14.34
CA LEU A 92 -13.70 -13.86 -13.65
C LEU A 92 -15.11 -14.21 -13.17
N ASP A 93 -15.84 -13.24 -12.64
CA ASP A 93 -17.23 -13.39 -12.17
C ASP A 93 -18.15 -13.76 -13.33
N ALA A 94 -18.05 -13.05 -14.45
CA ALA A 94 -18.82 -13.35 -15.66
C ALA A 94 -18.50 -14.71 -16.31
N ALA A 95 -17.36 -15.30 -15.97
CA ALA A 95 -16.94 -16.62 -16.44
C ALA A 95 -17.22 -17.75 -15.41
N ASP A 96 -17.86 -17.44 -14.29
CA ASP A 96 -18.04 -18.36 -13.14
C ASP A 96 -16.70 -18.92 -12.60
N LEU A 97 -15.62 -18.15 -12.73
CA LEU A 97 -14.26 -18.47 -12.29
C LEU A 97 -13.81 -17.62 -11.11
N ALA A 98 -14.66 -16.74 -10.56
CA ALA A 98 -14.31 -15.85 -9.46
C ALA A 98 -14.05 -16.65 -8.17
N SER A 99 -12.79 -16.66 -7.74
CA SER A 99 -12.33 -17.17 -6.46
C SER A 99 -11.17 -16.31 -5.96
N PRO A 100 -10.82 -16.35 -4.66
CA PRO A 100 -9.65 -15.64 -4.16
C PRO A 100 -8.36 -15.99 -4.93
N GLN A 101 -8.18 -17.26 -5.29
CA GLN A 101 -6.97 -17.74 -5.96
C GLN A 101 -6.89 -17.24 -7.40
N THR A 102 -8.00 -17.32 -8.15
CA THR A 102 -8.05 -16.85 -9.54
C THR A 102 -7.99 -15.34 -9.65
N LEU A 103 -8.44 -14.60 -8.63
CA LEU A 103 -8.26 -13.15 -8.53
C LEU A 103 -6.82 -12.76 -8.17
N ALA A 104 -6.17 -13.51 -7.27
CA ALA A 104 -4.80 -13.22 -6.83
C ALA A 104 -3.74 -13.58 -7.88
N ALA A 105 -3.91 -14.70 -8.60
CA ALA A 105 -2.93 -15.22 -9.55
C ALA A 105 -2.47 -14.22 -10.63
N PRO A 106 -3.36 -13.56 -11.41
CA PRO A 106 -2.95 -12.55 -12.36
C PRO A 106 -2.26 -11.35 -11.69
N GLY A 107 -2.76 -10.91 -10.53
CA GLY A 107 -2.11 -9.85 -9.75
C GLY A 107 -0.69 -10.23 -9.29
N LEU A 108 -0.46 -11.50 -8.92
CA LEU A 108 0.85 -12.01 -8.54
C LEU A 108 1.80 -12.06 -9.72
N LEU A 109 1.34 -12.50 -10.88
CA LEU A 109 2.15 -12.51 -12.12
C LEU A 109 2.58 -11.09 -12.50
N VAL A 110 1.64 -10.13 -12.46
CA VAL A 110 1.93 -8.72 -12.75
C VAL A 110 2.88 -8.14 -11.70
N ALA A 111 2.63 -8.35 -10.41
CA ALA A 111 3.49 -7.88 -9.33
C ALA A 111 4.92 -8.42 -9.46
N ALA A 112 5.06 -9.72 -9.67
CA ALA A 112 6.37 -10.37 -9.83
C ALA A 112 7.10 -9.86 -11.07
N GLY A 113 6.39 -9.67 -12.19
CA GLY A 113 6.97 -9.11 -13.41
C GLY A 113 7.48 -7.68 -13.23
N LEU A 114 6.67 -6.80 -12.63
CA LEU A 114 7.04 -5.40 -12.41
C LEU A 114 8.16 -5.26 -11.37
N ALA A 115 8.05 -5.96 -10.24
CA ALA A 115 9.08 -5.93 -9.21
C ALA A 115 10.40 -6.56 -9.73
N GLY A 116 10.32 -7.67 -10.45
CA GLY A 116 11.47 -8.31 -11.08
C GLY A 116 12.16 -7.39 -12.09
N PHE A 117 11.39 -6.68 -12.92
CA PHE A 117 11.93 -5.69 -13.85
C PHE A 117 12.61 -4.51 -13.13
N ALA A 118 11.99 -3.99 -12.06
CA ALA A 118 12.58 -2.93 -11.25
C ALA A 118 13.92 -3.37 -10.63
N LEU A 119 13.96 -4.56 -10.01
CA LEU A 119 15.19 -5.12 -9.44
C LEU A 119 16.26 -5.37 -10.50
N PHE A 120 15.86 -5.86 -11.68
CA PHE A 120 16.77 -6.01 -12.82
C PHE A 120 17.36 -4.67 -13.27
N ALA A 121 16.54 -3.62 -13.36
CA ALA A 121 16.99 -2.27 -13.71
C ALA A 121 18.01 -1.74 -12.69
N GLY A 122 17.74 -1.90 -11.38
CA GLY A 122 18.69 -1.54 -10.32
C GLY A 122 19.99 -2.35 -10.38
N LEU A 123 19.91 -3.66 -10.65
CA LEU A 123 21.09 -4.50 -10.84
C LEU A 123 21.92 -4.06 -12.05
N ALA A 124 21.26 -3.80 -13.19
CA ALA A 124 21.91 -3.37 -14.42
C ALA A 124 22.57 -1.99 -14.28
N ALA A 125 22.00 -1.11 -13.46
CA ALA A 125 22.55 0.20 -13.13
C ALA A 125 23.65 0.16 -12.03
N GLY A 126 23.83 -0.97 -11.36
CA GLY A 126 24.78 -1.10 -10.23
C GLY A 126 24.33 -0.41 -8.94
N THR A 127 23.03 -0.13 -8.80
CA THR A 127 22.40 0.61 -7.68
C THR A 127 21.55 -0.29 -6.77
N LEU A 128 21.72 -1.61 -6.89
CA LEU A 128 20.96 -2.59 -6.12
C LEU A 128 21.47 -2.66 -4.68
N SER A 129 20.64 -2.28 -3.71
CA SER A 129 20.95 -2.29 -2.27
C SER A 129 19.78 -2.82 -1.43
N VAL A 130 19.83 -4.11 -1.07
CA VAL A 130 18.68 -4.80 -0.43
C VAL A 130 18.75 -4.87 1.10
N ALA A 131 19.86 -4.48 1.72
CA ALA A 131 20.08 -4.69 3.15
C ALA A 131 19.10 -3.90 4.02
N TRP A 132 19.00 -2.58 3.80
CA TRP A 132 18.12 -1.69 4.56
C TRP A 132 16.63 -1.92 4.27
N PRO A 133 16.19 -2.05 3.00
CA PRO A 133 14.82 -2.48 2.70
C PRO A 133 14.47 -3.84 3.33
N GLY A 134 15.39 -4.81 3.26
CA GLY A 134 15.21 -6.12 3.88
C GLY A 134 15.04 -6.04 5.39
N LEU A 135 15.84 -5.22 6.07
CA LEU A 135 15.71 -4.99 7.50
C LEU A 135 14.37 -4.35 7.87
N ALA A 136 13.92 -3.33 7.12
CA ALA A 136 12.61 -2.71 7.32
C ALA A 136 11.46 -3.73 7.17
N LEU A 137 11.53 -4.61 6.17
CA LEU A 137 10.56 -5.69 5.98
C LEU A 137 10.56 -6.67 7.16
N VAL A 138 11.73 -7.14 7.59
CA VAL A 138 11.86 -8.05 8.74
C VAL A 138 11.30 -7.41 10.01
N ALA A 139 11.65 -6.14 10.26
CA ALA A 139 11.11 -5.39 11.39
C ALA A 139 9.58 -5.29 11.31
N ALA A 140 8.99 -5.04 10.13
CA ALA A 140 7.54 -4.97 9.97
C ALA A 140 6.86 -6.31 10.26
N VAL A 141 7.44 -7.43 9.80
CA VAL A 141 6.96 -8.78 10.09
C VAL A 141 6.98 -9.08 11.59
N VAL A 142 7.98 -8.58 12.33
CA VAL A 142 8.10 -8.78 13.79
C VAL A 142 7.17 -7.84 14.57
N VAL A 143 7.10 -6.56 14.20
CA VAL A 143 6.33 -5.54 14.93
C VAL A 143 4.82 -5.74 14.75
N THR A 144 4.36 -6.19 13.58
CA THR A 144 2.94 -6.39 13.30
C THR A 144 2.22 -7.30 14.32
N PRO A 145 2.68 -8.54 14.60
CA PRO A 145 2.01 -9.41 15.58
C PRO A 145 2.08 -8.86 17.01
N LEU A 146 3.14 -8.10 17.35
CA LEU A 146 3.24 -7.43 18.64
C LEU A 146 2.18 -6.33 18.77
N THR A 147 2.05 -5.48 17.76
CA THR A 147 1.02 -4.44 17.68
C THR A 147 -0.38 -5.05 17.71
N TRP A 148 -0.64 -6.10 16.93
CA TRP A 148 -1.91 -6.82 16.93
C TRP A 148 -2.28 -7.34 18.32
N ARG A 149 -1.31 -7.92 19.04
CA ARG A 149 -1.50 -8.40 20.40
C ARG A 149 -1.80 -7.25 21.38
N VAL A 150 -1.18 -6.10 21.22
CA VAL A 150 -1.46 -4.91 22.05
C VAL A 150 -2.88 -4.40 21.75
N VAL A 151 -3.22 -4.20 20.48
CA VAL A 151 -4.54 -3.71 20.04
C VAL A 151 -5.65 -4.62 20.55
N THR A 152 -5.57 -5.94 20.30
CA THR A 152 -6.60 -6.89 20.73
C THR A 152 -6.67 -7.11 22.25
N ARG A 153 -5.65 -6.69 23.01
CA ARG A 153 -5.72 -6.68 24.48
C ARG A 153 -6.40 -5.44 25.03
N LEU A 154 -6.20 -4.29 24.38
CA LEU A 154 -6.80 -3.03 24.78
C LEU A 154 -8.25 -2.89 24.27
N ALA A 155 -8.54 -3.48 23.12
CA ALA A 155 -9.83 -3.50 22.43
C ALA A 155 -10.12 -4.92 21.92
N PRO A 156 -10.66 -5.83 22.76
CA PRO A 156 -10.92 -7.23 22.39
C PRO A 156 -11.81 -7.40 21.15
N GLU A 157 -12.75 -6.48 20.93
CA GLU A 157 -13.61 -6.38 19.76
C GLU A 157 -12.83 -6.27 18.44
N ALA A 158 -11.62 -5.70 18.48
CA ALA A 158 -10.73 -5.60 17.32
C ALA A 158 -10.38 -6.97 16.69
N ALA A 159 -10.53 -8.06 17.45
CA ALA A 159 -10.35 -9.41 16.94
C ALA A 159 -11.30 -9.77 15.78
N ALA A 160 -12.48 -9.12 15.68
CA ALA A 160 -13.42 -9.31 14.58
C ALA A 160 -12.85 -8.87 13.21
N ALA A 161 -11.86 -7.96 13.20
CA ALA A 161 -11.14 -7.57 11.99
C ALA A 161 -10.27 -8.70 11.40
N GLY A 162 -9.93 -9.72 12.20
CA GLY A 162 -9.26 -10.94 11.77
C GLY A 162 -7.98 -10.72 10.95
N SER A 163 -7.85 -11.48 9.85
CA SER A 163 -6.69 -11.41 8.95
C SER A 163 -6.56 -10.07 8.22
N LEU A 164 -7.66 -9.38 7.97
CA LEU A 164 -7.65 -8.06 7.35
C LEU A 164 -7.14 -6.98 8.31
N GLY A 165 -7.44 -7.11 9.60
CA GLY A 165 -6.87 -6.23 10.64
C GLY A 165 -5.36 -6.40 10.74
N LEU A 166 -4.88 -7.65 10.70
CA LEU A 166 -3.45 -7.96 10.61
C LEU A 166 -2.80 -7.40 9.34
N LEU A 167 -3.45 -7.53 8.19
CA LEU A 167 -2.96 -6.95 6.94
C LEU A 167 -2.86 -5.42 7.02
N ALA A 168 -3.87 -4.76 7.58
CA ALA A 168 -3.87 -3.31 7.76
C ALA A 168 -2.72 -2.84 8.64
N LEU A 169 -2.52 -3.50 9.79
CA LEU A 169 -1.38 -3.23 10.66
C LEU A 169 -0.04 -3.50 9.96
N PHE A 170 0.06 -4.60 9.19
CA PHE A 170 1.26 -4.92 8.43
C PHE A 170 1.60 -3.83 7.40
N GLY A 171 0.63 -3.41 6.59
CA GLY A 171 0.82 -2.36 5.60
C GLY A 171 1.32 -1.06 6.23
N HIS A 172 0.70 -0.63 7.33
CA HIS A 172 1.13 0.57 8.05
C HIS A 172 2.45 0.42 8.79
N ALA A 173 2.77 -0.77 9.32
CA ALA A 173 4.09 -1.07 9.90
C ALA A 173 5.19 -1.00 8.84
N LEU A 174 4.95 -1.61 7.67
CA LEU A 174 5.88 -1.63 6.54
C LEU A 174 6.19 -0.21 6.06
N ASP A 175 5.16 0.59 5.87
CA ASP A 175 5.26 2.02 5.52
C ASP A 175 6.05 2.80 6.57
N ALA A 176 5.68 2.68 7.85
CA ALA A 176 6.33 3.44 8.90
C ALA A 176 7.81 3.08 9.07
N LEU A 177 8.14 1.79 9.06
CA LEU A 177 9.51 1.30 9.24
C LEU A 177 10.38 1.56 8.02
N SER A 178 9.84 1.38 6.81
CA SER A 178 10.58 1.74 5.59
C SER A 178 10.84 3.25 5.52
N THR A 179 9.87 4.08 5.91
CA THR A 179 10.05 5.54 6.01
C THR A 179 11.12 5.91 7.04
N ALA A 180 11.07 5.31 8.24
CA ALA A 180 12.08 5.54 9.27
C ALA A 180 13.49 5.20 8.77
N VAL A 181 13.65 4.04 8.11
CA VAL A 181 14.94 3.66 7.48
C VAL A 181 15.34 4.63 6.37
N GLY A 182 14.39 5.03 5.52
CA GLY A 182 14.61 6.00 4.45
C GLY A 182 15.15 7.33 4.96
N VAL A 183 14.56 7.85 6.03
CA VAL A 183 14.91 9.15 6.63
C VAL A 183 16.18 9.06 7.47
N ASP A 184 16.23 8.14 8.44
CA ASP A 184 17.30 8.11 9.45
C ASP A 184 18.62 7.54 8.91
N VAL A 185 18.56 6.68 7.88
CA VAL A 185 19.74 5.93 7.41
C VAL A 185 20.12 6.26 5.98
N LEU A 186 19.13 6.31 5.09
CA LEU A 186 19.37 6.48 3.65
C LEU A 186 19.34 7.95 3.21
N GLY A 187 18.95 8.88 4.09
CA GLY A 187 18.92 10.31 3.81
C GLY A 187 17.83 10.74 2.82
N PHE A 188 16.81 9.90 2.58
CA PHE A 188 15.65 10.27 1.78
C PHE A 188 14.79 11.28 2.55
N GLY A 189 14.37 12.35 1.87
CA GLY A 189 13.40 13.28 2.43
C GLY A 189 11.99 12.70 2.43
N GLU A 190 11.26 12.86 3.54
CA GLU A 190 9.82 12.63 3.58
C GLU A 190 9.12 13.65 2.66
N ARG A 191 8.09 13.25 1.92
CA ARG A 191 7.35 14.12 0.97
C ARG A 191 5.92 14.43 1.42
N THR A 192 5.45 13.73 2.44
CA THR A 192 4.10 13.86 3.00
C THR A 192 4.10 14.93 4.10
N PRO A 193 3.35 16.04 3.94
CA PRO A 193 3.38 17.15 4.90
C PRO A 193 3.10 16.72 6.34
N LEU A 194 2.12 15.84 6.57
CA LEU A 194 1.77 15.38 7.91
C LEU A 194 2.86 14.49 8.52
N SER A 195 3.47 13.60 7.72
CA SER A 195 4.61 12.79 8.17
C SER A 195 5.80 13.69 8.55
N ARG A 196 6.08 14.74 7.76
CA ARG A 196 7.13 15.73 8.08
C ARG A 196 6.90 16.37 9.45
N VAL A 197 5.67 16.79 9.76
CA VAL A 197 5.36 17.37 11.08
C VAL A 197 5.67 16.42 12.24
N ILE A 198 5.39 15.12 12.09
CA ILE A 198 5.70 14.12 13.12
C ILE A 198 7.22 13.93 13.26
N LEU A 199 7.94 13.86 12.15
CA LEU A 199 9.40 13.71 12.13
C LEU A 199 10.10 14.96 12.69
N ASP A 200 9.64 16.16 12.36
CA ASP A 200 10.15 17.42 12.89
C ASP A 200 9.91 17.53 14.40
N ALA A 201 8.75 17.07 14.88
CA ALA A 201 8.47 16.98 16.31
C ALA A 201 9.40 15.99 17.02
N ALA A 202 9.72 14.86 16.37
CA ALA A 202 10.69 13.89 16.89
C ALA A 202 12.12 14.45 16.93
N ALA A 203 12.49 15.25 15.92
CA ALA A 203 13.79 15.93 15.84
C ALA A 203 14.00 16.93 16.98
N ALA A 204 12.92 17.51 17.52
CA ALA A 204 12.98 18.42 18.66
C ALA A 204 13.18 17.71 20.01
N LEU A 205 13.10 16.37 20.06
CA LEU A 205 13.30 15.59 21.28
C LEU A 205 14.77 15.25 21.49
N PRO A 206 15.26 15.19 22.75
CA PRO A 206 16.66 14.82 23.05
C PRO A 206 17.01 13.39 22.65
N THR A 207 16.01 12.58 22.28
CA THR A 207 16.17 11.22 21.75
C THR A 207 16.65 11.18 20.30
N ALA A 208 16.54 12.28 19.55
CA ALA A 208 16.86 12.31 18.12
C ALA A 208 18.29 11.87 17.82
N GLU A 209 19.26 12.30 18.63
CA GLU A 209 20.68 11.94 18.48
C GLU A 209 20.97 10.47 18.85
N VAL A 210 20.08 9.80 19.60
CA VAL A 210 20.31 8.46 20.16
C VAL A 210 19.60 7.38 19.36
N ILE A 211 18.33 7.61 18.99
CA ILE A 211 17.46 6.61 18.36
C ILE A 211 16.84 7.09 17.03
N GLY A 212 17.27 8.23 16.51
CA GLY A 212 16.75 8.82 15.28
C GLY A 212 15.41 9.53 15.45
N VAL A 213 14.79 9.94 14.35
CA VAL A 213 13.49 10.63 14.34
C VAL A 213 12.33 9.71 13.91
N GLY A 214 12.64 8.61 13.21
CA GLY A 214 11.65 7.69 12.66
C GLY A 214 10.84 6.91 13.72
N TRP A 215 11.36 6.72 14.94
CA TRP A 215 10.66 5.94 15.97
C TRP A 215 9.29 6.53 16.34
N LEU A 216 9.18 7.86 16.45
CA LEU A 216 7.91 8.51 16.80
C LEU A 216 6.90 8.33 15.68
N PHE A 217 7.36 8.42 14.43
CA PHE A 217 6.53 8.16 13.26
C PHE A 217 5.98 6.73 13.28
N VAL A 218 6.82 5.73 13.58
CA VAL A 218 6.40 4.32 13.73
C VAL A 218 5.32 4.17 14.81
N LEU A 219 5.53 4.74 16.00
CA LEU A 219 4.57 4.65 17.09
C LEU A 219 3.23 5.31 16.75
N VAL A 220 3.25 6.53 16.22
CA VAL A 220 2.03 7.26 15.85
C VAL A 220 1.26 6.50 14.77
N LYS A 221 1.96 5.99 13.75
CA LYS A 221 1.33 5.29 12.62
C LYS A 221 0.69 3.98 13.07
N LEU A 222 1.35 3.22 13.94
CA LEU A 222 0.80 1.98 14.50
C LEU A 222 -0.35 2.25 15.47
N ALA A 223 -0.31 3.32 16.26
CA ALA A 223 -1.41 3.72 17.12
C ALA A 223 -2.65 4.10 16.31
N VAL A 224 -2.48 4.92 15.27
CA VAL A 224 -3.58 5.31 14.36
C VAL A 224 -4.13 4.10 13.61
N ALA A 225 -3.27 3.24 13.05
CA ALA A 225 -3.70 2.03 12.36
C ALA A 225 -4.45 1.07 13.30
N GLY A 226 -3.93 0.86 14.52
CA GLY A 226 -4.58 0.05 15.55
C GLY A 226 -5.95 0.59 15.96
N PHE A 227 -6.07 1.91 16.11
CA PHE A 227 -7.33 2.57 16.40
C PHE A 227 -8.34 2.39 15.26
N VAL A 228 -7.94 2.60 14.01
CA VAL A 228 -8.81 2.40 12.83
C VAL A 228 -9.26 0.94 12.73
N VAL A 229 -8.37 -0.02 12.96
CA VAL A 229 -8.72 -1.45 12.98
C VAL A 229 -9.74 -1.76 14.06
N ALA A 230 -9.58 -1.21 15.27
CA ALA A 230 -10.54 -1.39 16.36
C ALA A 230 -11.92 -0.80 16.01
N LEU A 231 -11.96 0.42 15.45
CA LEU A 231 -13.21 1.06 15.01
C LEU A 231 -13.93 0.28 13.91
N LEU A 232 -13.19 -0.23 12.92
CA LEU A 232 -13.79 -0.97 11.81
C LEU A 232 -14.18 -2.40 12.18
N ALA A 233 -13.69 -2.96 13.29
CA ALA A 233 -13.95 -4.34 13.67
C ALA A 233 -15.44 -4.61 13.91
N ASP A 234 -16.16 -3.67 14.53
CA ASP A 234 -17.61 -3.75 14.66
C ASP A 234 -18.30 -3.70 13.31
N TYR A 235 -17.82 -2.88 12.39
CA TYR A 235 -18.37 -2.82 11.04
C TYR A 235 -18.13 -4.10 10.25
N VAL A 236 -16.96 -4.74 10.38
CA VAL A 236 -16.71 -6.08 9.79
C VAL A 236 -17.66 -7.14 10.36
N ARG A 237 -18.06 -7.02 11.63
CA ARG A 237 -19.00 -7.94 12.27
C ARG A 237 -20.44 -7.70 11.81
N GLU A 238 -20.84 -6.44 11.65
CA GLU A 238 -22.22 -6.04 11.33
C GLU A 238 -22.52 -6.08 9.83
N ASP A 239 -21.60 -5.57 9.01
CA ASP A 239 -21.63 -5.67 7.55
C ASP A 239 -20.30 -6.25 7.03
N PRO A 240 -20.18 -7.59 6.97
CA PRO A 240 -18.92 -8.24 6.63
C PRO A 240 -18.39 -7.88 5.25
N THR A 241 -19.25 -7.57 4.28
CA THR A 241 -18.82 -7.23 2.93
C THR A 241 -18.22 -5.84 2.90
N GLU A 242 -18.97 -4.84 3.35
CA GLU A 242 -18.53 -3.46 3.33
C GLU A 242 -17.37 -3.23 4.30
N GLY A 243 -17.45 -3.80 5.51
CA GLY A 243 -16.38 -3.73 6.49
C GLY A 243 -15.07 -4.36 6.00
N SER A 244 -15.13 -5.51 5.34
CA SER A 244 -13.94 -6.13 4.75
C SER A 244 -13.31 -5.27 3.66
N LEU A 245 -14.13 -4.67 2.78
CA LEU A 245 -13.65 -3.79 1.71
C LEU A 245 -13.01 -2.51 2.26
N LEU A 246 -13.63 -1.87 3.27
CA LEU A 246 -13.07 -0.70 3.93
C LEU A 246 -11.75 -1.02 4.63
N LEU A 247 -11.67 -2.16 5.32
CA LEU A 247 -10.43 -2.58 5.98
C LEU A 247 -9.34 -2.93 4.97
N GLY A 248 -9.72 -3.51 3.81
CA GLY A 248 -8.84 -3.68 2.66
C GLY A 248 -8.31 -2.37 2.09
N LEU A 249 -9.15 -1.32 2.04
CA LEU A 249 -8.73 0.03 1.63
C LEU A 249 -7.72 0.61 2.63
N VAL A 250 -7.97 0.49 3.94
CA VAL A 250 -7.01 0.91 4.98
C VAL A 250 -5.67 0.17 4.79
N ALA A 251 -5.71 -1.13 4.57
CA ALA A 251 -4.51 -1.91 4.26
C ALA A 251 -3.78 -1.41 3.01
N ALA A 252 -4.50 -1.08 1.93
CA ALA A 252 -3.90 -0.54 0.71
C ALA A 252 -3.18 0.80 0.93
N VAL A 253 -3.74 1.66 1.80
CA VAL A 253 -3.15 2.98 2.13
C VAL A 253 -1.80 2.83 2.83
N GLY A 254 -1.61 1.80 3.67
CA GLY A 254 -0.30 1.49 4.26
C GLY A 254 0.60 0.68 3.32
N LEU A 255 0.07 -0.39 2.74
CA LEU A 255 0.86 -1.33 1.94
C LEU A 255 1.46 -0.66 0.69
N GLY A 256 0.71 0.22 0.03
CA GLY A 256 1.17 0.93 -1.17
C GLY A 256 2.49 1.69 -0.95
N PRO A 257 2.52 2.71 -0.07
CA PRO A 257 3.74 3.42 0.30
C PRO A 257 4.83 2.51 0.87
N GLY A 258 4.48 1.53 1.70
CA GLY A 258 5.47 0.61 2.27
C GLY A 258 6.21 -0.22 1.22
N VAL A 259 5.48 -0.83 0.28
CA VAL A 259 6.09 -1.58 -0.84
C VAL A 259 6.83 -0.65 -1.80
N HIS A 260 6.29 0.55 -2.06
CA HIS A 260 6.97 1.56 -2.88
C HIS A 260 8.34 1.91 -2.30
N ASN A 261 8.42 2.25 -1.01
CA ASN A 261 9.67 2.58 -0.33
C ASN A 261 10.66 1.41 -0.40
N LEU A 262 10.21 0.19 -0.10
CA LEU A 262 11.08 -0.98 -0.16
C LEU A 262 11.70 -1.19 -1.55
N LEU A 263 10.87 -1.15 -2.59
CA LEU A 263 11.34 -1.37 -3.97
C LEU A 263 12.21 -0.21 -4.45
N LEU A 264 11.82 1.04 -4.18
CA LEU A 264 12.59 2.21 -4.60
C LEU A 264 13.98 2.21 -3.95
N PHE A 265 14.04 2.03 -2.63
CA PHE A 265 15.31 2.00 -1.90
C PHE A 265 16.17 0.80 -2.29
N ALA A 266 15.55 -0.33 -2.68
CA ALA A 266 16.29 -1.48 -3.16
C ALA A 266 17.02 -1.22 -4.48
N ILE A 267 16.54 -0.31 -5.33
CA ILE A 267 17.08 -0.09 -6.69
C ILE A 267 17.79 1.25 -6.86
N ALA A 268 17.79 2.11 -5.83
CA ALA A 268 18.33 3.46 -5.87
C ALA A 268 19.44 3.68 -4.83
N GLY A 269 20.08 2.60 -4.37
CA GLY A 269 21.13 2.63 -3.35
C GLY A 269 22.55 2.62 -3.90
#